data_AF-A0AB37Z4T4-F1
#
_entry.id   AF-A0AB37Z4T4-F1
#
_cell.length_a   1.000
_cell.length_b   1.000
_cell.length_c   1.000
_cell.angle_alpha   90.00
_cell.angle_beta   90.00
_cell.angle_gamma   90.00
#
_symmetry.space_group_name_H-M   'P 1'
#
loop_
_entity.id
_entity.type
_entity.pdbx_description
1 polymer ?
#
loop_
_entity_poly.entity_id
_entity_poly.type
_entity_poly.pdbx_seq_one_letter_code
_entity_poly.pdbx_strand_id
1 'polypeptide(L)'
;MSIWRPLLVAALCWGAFAYSGLRLHDHQRLDQRLEVLRVRLPLLVQLLHSGGDPYLAASLNVFRSVVVDTSVTERETYRIQGQLQVDAARLNPFHEDNYYLAAAILPWNGQVEAGQEVLLKAAQARTWDMWPAFYYAFNAMYFERDMTKAGQWAEIAAQRHPKNAPALRSMAAAWYERQNDSAVALDVLRNMHAQSTDKDFRQLLQARIARLEGLLALRAALADYRQQHQGKLPTAWEQLIGYGGLTVFPEDPLGAGYTLDASGELQVADHIDIRKQE
;
A
#
# COMPACT_ATOMS: atom_id res chain seq x y z
N MET A 1 -47.17 31.19 -25.88
CA MET A 1 -46.99 31.44 -24.43
C MET A 1 -46.00 32.57 -24.27
N SER A 2 -46.33 33.62 -23.51
CA SER A 2 -45.53 34.86 -23.44
C SER A 2 -44.25 34.65 -22.61
N ILE A 3 -43.09 34.87 -23.24
CA ILE A 3 -41.73 34.70 -22.68
C ILE A 3 -41.41 35.76 -21.60
N TRP A 4 -42.24 36.80 -21.49
CA TRP A 4 -42.05 37.88 -20.53
C TRP A 4 -42.25 37.46 -19.07
N ARG A 5 -43.16 36.50 -18.81
CA ARG A 5 -43.43 35.99 -17.46
C ARG A 5 -42.23 35.24 -16.85
N PRO A 6 -41.59 34.26 -17.53
CA PRO A 6 -40.42 33.59 -16.97
C PRO A 6 -39.21 34.51 -16.82
N LEU A 7 -39.04 35.50 -17.71
CA LEU A 7 -37.95 36.49 -17.60
C LEU A 7 -38.10 37.38 -16.36
N LEU A 8 -39.33 37.84 -16.06
CA LEU A 8 -39.60 38.61 -14.85
C LEU A 8 -39.36 37.79 -13.57
N VAL A 9 -39.76 36.51 -13.57
CA VAL A 9 -39.49 35.61 -12.44
C VAL A 9 -37.99 35.40 -12.26
N ALA A 10 -37.25 35.15 -13.34
CA ALA A 10 -35.79 34.99 -13.29
C ALA A 10 -35.09 36.25 -12.77
N ALA A 11 -35.52 37.44 -13.22
CA ALA A 11 -34.97 38.71 -12.75
C ALA A 11 -35.26 38.94 -11.26
N LEU A 12 -36.46 38.61 -10.78
CA LEU A 12 -36.82 38.69 -9.36
C LEU A 12 -36.01 37.69 -8.51
N CYS A 13 -35.85 36.46 -8.97
CA CYS A 13 -35.01 35.46 -8.29
C CYS A 13 -33.55 35.91 -8.22
N TRP A 14 -33.02 36.47 -9.31
CA TRP A 14 -31.66 37.00 -9.33
C TRP A 14 -31.49 38.21 -8.41
N GLY A 15 -32.46 39.13 -8.40
CA GLY A 15 -32.48 40.27 -7.49
C GLY A 15 -32.54 39.84 -6.02
N ALA A 16 -33.36 38.84 -5.69
CA ALA A 16 -33.43 38.27 -4.35
C ALA A 16 -32.11 37.58 -3.94
N PHE A 17 -31.48 36.85 -4.86
CA PHE A 17 -30.17 36.24 -4.65
C PHE A 17 -29.08 37.29 -4.41
N ALA A 18 -29.00 38.32 -5.25
CA ALA A 18 -28.02 39.40 -5.12
C ALA A 18 -28.21 40.20 -3.82
N TYR A 19 -29.46 40.51 -3.47
CA TYR A 19 -29.78 41.21 -2.21
C TYR A 19 -29.42 40.37 -0.98
N SER A 20 -29.73 39.06 -1.00
CA SER A 20 -29.33 38.11 0.04
C SER A 20 -27.81 38.06 0.16
N GLY A 21 -27.09 37.95 -0.96
CA GLY A 21 -25.63 37.94 -1.00
C GLY A 21 -25.00 39.21 -0.41
N LEU A 22 -25.53 40.38 -0.73
CA LEU A 22 -25.06 41.66 -0.17
C LEU A 22 -25.37 41.79 1.33
N ARG A 23 -26.54 41.34 1.77
CA ARG A 23 -26.94 41.37 3.20
C ARG A 23 -26.14 40.40 4.05
N LEU A 24 -25.78 39.24 3.51
CA LEU A 24 -25.03 38.20 4.22
C LEU A 24 -23.51 38.39 4.09
N HIS A 25 -23.04 39.35 3.29
CA HIS A 25 -21.60 39.59 3.08
C HIS A 25 -20.87 39.99 4.36
N ASP A 26 -21.51 40.82 5.21
CA ASP A 26 -20.93 41.34 6.45
C ASP A 26 -21.16 40.41 7.66
N HIS A 27 -21.94 39.34 7.50
CA HIS A 27 -22.06 38.33 8.54
C HIS A 27 -20.79 37.48 8.56
N GLN A 28 -20.20 37.31 9.75
CA GLN A 28 -19.14 36.32 9.95
C GLN A 28 -19.61 34.99 9.36
N ARG A 29 -18.84 34.46 8.39
CA ARG A 29 -19.03 33.09 7.93
C ARG A 29 -19.01 32.19 9.16
N LEU A 30 -19.88 31.17 9.16
CA LEU A 30 -19.94 30.14 10.21
C LEU A 30 -18.68 29.25 10.22
N ASP A 31 -17.48 29.82 10.05
CA ASP A 31 -16.21 29.11 10.09
C ASP A 31 -16.02 28.40 11.45
N GLN A 32 -16.63 28.94 12.51
CA GLN A 32 -16.65 28.30 13.83
C GLN A 32 -17.49 27.00 13.91
N ARG A 33 -18.40 26.71 12.97
CA ARG A 33 -19.23 25.48 13.01
C ARG A 33 -18.59 24.28 12.30
N LEU A 34 -17.44 24.45 11.65
CA LEU A 34 -16.71 23.34 11.03
C LEU A 34 -16.08 22.40 12.08
N GLU A 35 -16.03 22.79 13.36
CA GLU A 35 -15.69 21.88 14.46
C GLU A 35 -16.63 20.67 14.55
N VAL A 36 -17.90 20.81 14.16
CA VAL A 36 -18.86 19.68 14.15
C VAL A 36 -18.46 18.63 13.09
N LEU A 37 -17.86 19.05 11.98
CA LEU A 37 -17.35 18.12 10.97
C LEU A 37 -16.11 17.37 11.45
N ARG A 38 -15.42 17.87 12.48
CA ARG A 38 -14.23 17.26 13.11
C ARG A 38 -14.58 16.23 14.20
N VAL A 39 -15.83 16.15 14.66
CA VAL A 39 -16.20 15.18 15.69
C VAL A 39 -16.54 13.82 15.07
N ARG A 40 -15.79 12.78 15.43
CA ARG A 40 -16.19 11.41 15.13
C ARG A 40 -17.42 11.06 15.96
N LEU A 41 -18.59 10.99 15.31
CA LEU A 41 -19.82 10.53 15.94
C LEU A 41 -19.79 9.00 16.09
N PRO A 42 -20.44 8.39 17.09
CA PRO A 42 -20.62 6.93 17.12
C PRO A 42 -21.38 6.44 15.87
N LEU A 43 -21.09 5.23 15.37
CA LEU A 43 -21.69 4.70 14.13
C LEU A 43 -23.23 4.72 14.16
N LEU A 44 -23.84 4.38 15.29
CA LEU A 44 -25.30 4.42 15.43
C LEU A 44 -25.86 5.83 15.21
N VAL A 45 -25.17 6.85 15.72
CA VAL A 45 -25.57 8.25 15.55
C VAL A 45 -25.41 8.67 14.10
N GLN A 46 -24.32 8.25 13.43
CA GLN A 46 -24.12 8.51 11.99
C GLN A 46 -25.25 7.90 11.15
N LEU A 47 -25.65 6.66 11.44
CA LEU A 47 -26.76 5.99 10.78
C LEU A 47 -28.09 6.70 11.03
N LEU A 48 -28.37 7.13 12.26
CA LEU A 48 -29.59 7.89 12.54
C LEU A 48 -29.62 9.22 11.77
N HIS A 49 -28.47 9.92 11.68
CA HIS A 49 -28.37 11.16 10.88
C HIS A 49 -28.53 10.93 9.38
N SER A 50 -28.18 9.76 8.86
CA SER A 50 -28.38 9.40 7.45
C SER A 50 -29.74 8.74 7.18
N GLY A 51 -30.71 8.86 8.10
CA GLY A 51 -32.03 8.25 7.94
C GLY A 51 -32.01 6.71 7.97
N GLY A 52 -30.98 6.12 8.55
CA GLY A 52 -30.75 4.68 8.62
C GLY A 52 -29.94 4.12 7.44
N ASP A 53 -29.58 4.94 6.44
CA ASP A 53 -28.85 4.48 5.25
C ASP A 53 -27.32 4.45 5.49
N PRO A 54 -26.67 3.27 5.48
CA PRO A 54 -25.23 3.17 5.68
C PRO A 54 -24.42 3.74 4.51
N TYR A 55 -24.94 3.69 3.27
CA TYR A 55 -24.24 4.22 2.10
C TYR A 55 -24.19 5.73 2.12
N LEU A 56 -25.32 6.36 2.47
CA LEU A 56 -25.38 7.81 2.67
C LEU A 56 -24.46 8.24 3.84
N ALA A 57 -24.47 7.51 4.96
CA ALA A 57 -23.55 7.79 6.07
C ALA A 57 -22.08 7.70 5.65
N ALA A 58 -21.72 6.69 4.85
CA ALA A 58 -20.37 6.53 4.32
C ALA A 58 -19.97 7.70 3.42
N SER A 59 -20.83 8.10 2.47
CA SER A 59 -20.53 9.24 1.58
C SER A 59 -20.44 10.57 2.33
N LEU A 60 -21.27 10.78 3.36
CA LEU A 60 -21.14 11.94 4.23
C LEU A 60 -19.80 11.94 4.98
N ASN A 61 -19.34 10.80 5.47
CA ASN A 61 -18.02 10.70 6.11
C ASN A 61 -16.87 10.96 5.13
N VAL A 62 -16.93 10.45 3.90
CA VAL A 62 -15.93 10.74 2.87
C VAL A 62 -15.91 12.23 2.56
N PHE A 63 -17.06 12.86 2.35
CA PHE A 63 -17.16 14.31 2.13
C PHE A 63 -16.56 15.09 3.29
N ARG A 64 -16.94 14.75 4.53
CA ARG A 64 -16.36 15.35 5.74
C ARG A 64 -14.85 15.17 5.81
N SER A 65 -14.33 14.01 5.40
CA SER A 65 -12.89 13.74 5.41
C SER A 65 -12.10 14.65 4.45
N VAL A 66 -12.72 15.20 3.41
CA VAL A 66 -12.07 16.08 2.42
C VAL A 66 -12.31 17.56 2.74
N VAL A 67 -13.42 17.90 3.38
CA VAL A 67 -13.85 19.29 3.64
C VAL A 67 -13.34 19.84 4.98
N VAL A 68 -12.70 19.03 5.82
CA VAL A 68 -12.09 19.53 7.06
C VAL A 68 -11.03 20.58 6.73
N ASP A 69 -11.32 21.81 7.16
CA ASP A 69 -10.54 23.01 6.89
C ASP A 69 -9.06 22.89 7.31
N THR A 70 -8.18 23.38 6.44
CA THR A 70 -6.70 23.35 6.53
C THR A 70 -6.14 24.28 7.62
N SER A 71 -7.01 25.05 8.28
CA SER A 71 -6.67 25.99 9.36
C SER A 71 -6.14 25.34 10.65
N VAL A 72 -6.09 24.01 10.76
CA VAL A 72 -5.56 23.29 11.93
C VAL A 72 -4.41 22.36 11.55
N THR A 73 -3.28 22.61 12.20
CA THR A 73 -1.98 21.98 11.97
C THR A 73 -1.96 20.47 12.27
N GLU A 74 -2.02 19.72 11.17
CA GLU A 74 -1.10 18.64 10.73
C GLU A 74 -0.97 17.28 11.45
N ARG A 75 -1.62 16.99 12.58
CA ARG A 75 -1.71 15.57 13.06
C ARG A 75 -3.10 15.16 13.52
N GLU A 76 -3.76 16.01 14.30
CA GLU A 76 -5.11 15.71 14.77
C GLU A 76 -6.13 15.68 13.65
N THR A 77 -6.00 16.58 12.67
CA THR A 77 -6.82 16.61 11.45
C THR A 77 -6.76 15.27 10.72
N TYR A 78 -5.55 14.73 10.47
CA TYR A 78 -5.38 13.45 9.80
C TYR A 78 -5.88 12.27 10.65
N ARG A 79 -5.74 12.33 11.98
CA ARG A 79 -6.32 11.33 12.89
C ARG A 79 -7.84 11.27 12.73
N ILE A 80 -8.51 12.41 12.72
CA ILE A 80 -9.97 12.51 12.56
C ILE A 80 -10.36 12.06 11.14
N GLN A 81 -9.63 12.50 10.13
CA GLN A 81 -9.83 12.09 8.75
C GLN A 81 -9.74 10.56 8.61
N GLY A 82 -8.71 9.93 9.19
CA GLY A 82 -8.55 8.48 9.23
C GLY A 82 -9.71 7.79 9.92
N GLN A 83 -10.19 8.31 11.05
CA GLN A 83 -11.36 7.78 11.75
C GLN A 83 -12.65 7.84 10.90
N LEU A 84 -12.89 8.95 10.21
CA LEU A 84 -14.04 9.11 9.33
C LEU A 84 -13.97 8.15 8.13
N GLN A 85 -12.80 7.99 7.52
CA GLN A 85 -12.61 7.07 6.39
C GLN A 85 -12.72 5.60 6.83
N VAL A 86 -12.24 5.25 8.03
CA VAL A 86 -12.45 3.92 8.62
C VAL A 86 -13.94 3.65 8.85
N ASP A 87 -14.67 4.61 9.42
CA ASP A 87 -16.12 4.47 9.61
C ASP A 87 -16.84 4.36 8.26
N ALA A 88 -16.44 5.15 7.25
CA ALA A 88 -16.94 5.02 5.89
C ALA A 88 -16.68 3.62 5.30
N ALA A 89 -15.49 3.05 5.49
CA ALA A 89 -15.15 1.71 5.04
C ALA A 89 -15.93 0.61 5.78
N ARG A 90 -16.31 0.84 7.05
CA ARG A 90 -17.18 -0.08 7.81
C ARG A 90 -18.62 -0.05 7.32
N LEU A 91 -19.12 1.14 6.98
CA LEU A 91 -20.49 1.36 6.51
C LEU A 91 -20.67 0.94 5.05
N ASN A 92 -19.69 1.26 4.19
CA ASN A 92 -19.68 0.90 2.78
C ASN A 92 -18.24 0.55 2.33
N PRO A 93 -17.82 -0.72 2.45
CA PRO A 93 -16.49 -1.15 2.00
C PRO A 93 -16.32 -1.09 0.47
N PHE A 94 -17.40 -0.94 -0.30
CA PHE A 94 -17.34 -0.80 -1.76
C PHE A 94 -17.05 0.64 -2.21
N HIS A 95 -17.04 1.62 -1.29
CA HIS A 95 -16.87 3.04 -1.62
C HIS A 95 -15.49 3.31 -2.24
N GLU A 96 -15.48 3.63 -3.53
CA GLU A 96 -14.24 3.74 -4.31
C GLU A 96 -13.39 4.95 -3.92
N ASP A 97 -14.00 6.13 -3.88
CA ASP A 97 -13.28 7.36 -3.51
C ASP A 97 -12.62 7.26 -2.13
N ASN A 98 -13.26 6.55 -1.19
CA ASN A 98 -12.76 6.41 0.16
C ASN A 98 -11.39 5.72 0.18
N TYR A 99 -11.24 4.61 -0.55
CA TYR A 99 -9.97 3.89 -0.54
C TYR A 99 -8.87 4.62 -1.32
N TYR A 100 -9.22 5.33 -2.41
CA TYR A 100 -8.27 6.15 -3.15
C TYR A 100 -7.74 7.31 -2.30
N LEU A 101 -8.64 8.03 -1.63
CA LEU A 101 -8.28 9.10 -0.71
C LEU A 101 -7.47 8.57 0.47
N ALA A 102 -7.85 7.42 1.03
CA ALA A 102 -7.11 6.77 2.10
C ALA A 102 -5.68 6.46 1.68
N ALA A 103 -5.50 5.83 0.52
CA ALA A 103 -4.19 5.48 -0.03
C ALA A 103 -3.31 6.71 -0.29
N ALA A 104 -3.92 7.78 -0.83
CA ALA A 104 -3.20 8.98 -1.22
C ALA A 104 -2.81 9.88 -0.03
N ILE A 105 -3.58 9.86 1.06
CA ILE A 105 -3.44 10.84 2.14
C ILE A 105 -2.94 10.20 3.45
N LEU A 106 -3.58 9.13 3.91
CA LEU A 106 -3.43 8.71 5.31
C LEU A 106 -2.00 8.22 5.67
N PRO A 107 -1.37 7.30 4.92
CA PRO A 107 -0.04 6.79 5.28
C PRO A 107 1.03 7.88 5.32
N TRP A 108 1.01 8.80 4.35
CA TRP A 108 1.95 9.91 4.24
C TRP A 108 1.85 10.90 5.40
N ASN A 109 0.70 10.93 6.09
CA ASN A 109 0.44 11.81 7.23
C ASN A 109 0.42 11.05 8.57
N GLY A 110 1.13 9.91 8.65
CA GLY A 110 1.31 9.13 9.87
C GLY A 110 0.07 8.34 10.30
N GLN A 111 -0.93 8.18 9.42
CA GLN A 111 -2.15 7.39 9.66
C GLN A 111 -2.12 6.07 8.88
N VAL A 112 -0.98 5.37 8.92
CA VAL A 112 -0.74 4.12 8.18
C VAL A 112 -1.77 3.05 8.56
N GLU A 113 -2.01 2.85 9.87
CA GLU A 113 -2.98 1.85 10.37
C GLU A 113 -4.40 2.11 9.85
N ALA A 114 -4.86 3.37 9.90
CA ALA A 114 -6.18 3.74 9.39
C ALA A 114 -6.26 3.54 7.86
N GLY A 115 -5.23 3.91 7.12
CA GLY A 115 -5.13 3.66 5.68
C GLY A 115 -5.21 2.17 5.36
N GLN A 116 -4.50 1.33 6.12
CA GLN A 116 -4.51 -0.12 5.95
C GLN A 116 -5.86 -0.74 6.31
N GLU A 117 -6.55 -0.27 7.36
CA GLU A 117 -7.91 -0.75 7.68
C GLU A 117 -8.89 -0.44 6.54
N VAL A 118 -8.86 0.77 5.99
CA VAL A 118 -9.71 1.17 4.85
C VAL A 118 -9.41 0.31 3.63
N LEU A 119 -8.13 0.19 3.27
CA LEU A 119 -7.68 -0.58 2.12
C LEU A 119 -8.01 -2.06 2.25
N LEU A 120 -7.84 -2.65 3.43
CA LEU A 120 -8.19 -4.05 3.68
C LEU A 120 -9.68 -4.31 3.48
N LYS A 121 -10.54 -3.46 4.05
CA LYS A 121 -12.00 -3.59 3.88
C LYS A 121 -12.41 -3.46 2.42
N ALA A 122 -11.84 -2.47 1.71
CA ALA A 122 -12.08 -2.30 0.29
C ALA A 122 -11.57 -3.49 -0.53
N ALA A 123 -10.39 -4.01 -0.23
CA ALA A 123 -9.81 -5.15 -0.94
C ALA A 123 -10.60 -6.44 -0.69
N GLN A 124 -11.16 -6.64 0.51
CA GLN A 124 -12.01 -7.79 0.83
C GLN A 124 -13.37 -7.71 0.14
N ALA A 125 -13.96 -6.52 0.03
CA ALA A 125 -15.26 -6.34 -0.61
C ALA A 125 -15.15 -6.33 -2.15
N ARG A 126 -14.19 -5.59 -2.71
CA ARG A 126 -14.01 -5.39 -4.15
C ARG A 126 -13.06 -6.45 -4.72
N THR A 127 -13.50 -7.70 -4.77
CA THR A 127 -12.68 -8.83 -5.24
C THR A 127 -12.33 -8.78 -6.73
N TRP A 128 -12.99 -7.93 -7.51
CA TRP A 128 -12.65 -7.67 -8.91
C TRP A 128 -11.65 -6.53 -9.11
N ASP A 129 -11.43 -5.71 -8.07
CA ASP A 129 -10.62 -4.51 -8.14
C ASP A 129 -9.22 -4.80 -7.58
N MET A 130 -8.19 -4.60 -8.40
CA MET A 130 -6.81 -4.81 -8.00
C MET A 130 -6.28 -3.68 -7.11
N TRP A 131 -6.83 -2.46 -7.22
CA TRP A 131 -6.21 -1.26 -6.66
C TRP A 131 -6.16 -1.26 -5.13
N PRO A 132 -7.23 -1.60 -4.39
CA PRO A 132 -7.15 -1.67 -2.93
C PRO A 132 -6.09 -2.68 -2.45
N ALA A 133 -6.00 -3.84 -3.10
CA ALA A 133 -5.01 -4.86 -2.77
C ALA A 133 -3.58 -4.39 -3.10
N PHE A 134 -3.40 -3.72 -4.24
CA PHE A 134 -2.11 -3.14 -4.63
C PHE A 134 -1.64 -2.06 -3.65
N TYR A 135 -2.51 -1.10 -3.27
CA TYR A 135 -2.15 -0.06 -2.32
C TYR A 135 -1.88 -0.62 -0.92
N TYR A 136 -2.64 -1.63 -0.51
CA TYR A 136 -2.38 -2.33 0.76
C TYR A 136 -0.99 -2.98 0.75
N ALA A 137 -0.65 -3.65 -0.36
CA ALA A 137 0.65 -4.27 -0.57
C ALA A 137 1.80 -3.25 -0.56
N PHE A 138 1.61 -2.13 -1.27
CA PHE A 138 2.57 -1.03 -1.28
C PHE A 138 2.79 -0.46 0.11
N ASN A 139 1.72 -0.23 0.87
CA ASN A 139 1.83 0.32 2.22
C ASN A 139 2.56 -0.63 3.17
N ALA A 140 2.28 -1.94 3.06
CA ALA A 140 2.99 -2.96 3.83
C ALA A 140 4.50 -2.94 3.53
N MET A 141 4.89 -2.82 2.27
CA MET A 141 6.30 -2.73 1.88
C MET A 141 6.96 -1.42 2.34
N TYR A 142 6.32 -0.29 2.07
CA TYR A 142 6.95 1.02 2.22
C TYR A 142 6.91 1.53 3.66
N PHE A 143 5.73 1.50 4.30
CA PHE A 143 5.53 2.07 5.63
C PHE A 143 5.74 1.04 6.75
N GLU A 144 5.22 -0.18 6.58
CA GLU A 144 5.30 -1.21 7.63
C GLU A 144 6.60 -2.05 7.57
N ARG A 145 7.31 -2.01 6.43
CA ARG A 145 8.48 -2.85 6.14
C ARG A 145 8.18 -4.35 6.22
N ASP A 146 6.92 -4.74 6.03
CA ASP A 146 6.45 -6.12 6.03
C ASP A 146 6.43 -6.65 4.60
N MET A 147 7.57 -7.16 4.14
CA MET A 147 7.72 -7.65 2.77
C MET A 147 6.88 -8.89 2.50
N THR A 148 6.65 -9.71 3.52
CA THR A 148 5.81 -10.91 3.41
C THR A 148 4.36 -10.52 3.14
N LYS A 149 3.80 -9.61 3.93
CA LYS A 149 2.46 -9.06 3.71
C LYS A 149 2.36 -8.35 2.37
N ALA A 150 3.38 -7.58 2.00
CA ALA A 150 3.42 -6.91 0.70
C ALA A 150 3.35 -7.90 -0.46
N GLY A 151 4.18 -8.95 -0.44
CA GLY A 151 4.18 -9.97 -1.47
C GLY A 151 2.84 -10.70 -1.58
N GLN A 152 2.21 -11.03 -0.44
CA GLN A 152 0.91 -11.71 -0.40
C GLN A 152 -0.19 -10.88 -1.07
N TRP A 153 -0.27 -9.59 -0.71
CA TRP A 153 -1.30 -8.70 -1.25
C TRP A 153 -1.04 -8.27 -2.69
N ALA A 154 0.22 -8.20 -3.13
CA ALA A 154 0.55 -8.02 -4.55
C ALA A 154 0.11 -9.21 -5.40
N GLU A 155 0.22 -10.44 -4.90
CA GLU A 155 -0.33 -11.61 -5.61
C GLU A 155 -1.87 -11.56 -5.67
N ILE A 156 -2.54 -11.14 -4.59
CA ILE A 156 -3.99 -10.91 -4.62
C ILE A 156 -4.34 -9.86 -5.69
N ALA A 157 -3.59 -8.77 -5.79
CA ALA A 157 -3.79 -7.77 -6.84
C ALA A 157 -3.56 -8.36 -8.24
N ALA A 158 -2.54 -9.20 -8.41
CA ALA A 158 -2.21 -9.87 -9.68
C ALA A 158 -3.35 -10.76 -10.16
N GLN A 159 -3.94 -11.56 -9.26
CA GLN A 159 -5.08 -12.44 -9.56
C GLN A 159 -6.30 -11.67 -10.08
N ARG A 160 -6.46 -10.41 -9.66
CA ARG A 160 -7.60 -9.55 -10.04
C ARG A 160 -7.37 -8.77 -11.33
N HIS A 161 -6.14 -8.72 -11.84
CA HIS A 161 -5.82 -8.01 -13.07
C HIS A 161 -4.85 -8.82 -13.96
N PRO A 162 -5.35 -9.83 -14.69
CA PRO A 162 -4.51 -10.76 -15.46
C PRO A 162 -3.51 -10.09 -16.40
N LYS A 163 -3.90 -8.96 -17.02
CA LYS A 163 -3.02 -8.20 -17.93
C LYS A 163 -1.78 -7.63 -17.24
N ASN A 164 -1.88 -7.29 -15.96
CA ASN A 164 -0.77 -6.74 -15.16
C ASN A 164 -0.19 -7.78 -14.19
N ALA A 165 -0.74 -8.99 -14.18
CA ALA A 165 -0.33 -10.04 -13.26
C ALA A 165 1.18 -10.30 -13.32
N PRO A 166 1.86 -10.38 -14.50
CA PRO A 166 3.30 -10.60 -14.55
C PRO A 166 4.12 -9.52 -13.82
N ALA A 167 3.74 -8.24 -13.95
CA ALA A 167 4.42 -7.14 -13.29
C ALA A 167 4.22 -7.17 -11.77
N LEU A 168 2.97 -7.37 -11.33
CA LEU A 168 2.61 -7.46 -9.91
C LEU A 168 3.27 -8.65 -9.21
N ARG A 169 3.35 -9.78 -9.91
CA ARG A 169 4.03 -11.00 -9.47
C ARG A 169 5.53 -10.86 -9.39
N SER A 170 6.14 -10.22 -10.39
CA SER A 170 7.57 -9.91 -10.34
C SER A 170 7.90 -9.00 -9.15
N MET A 171 7.05 -8.01 -8.89
CA MET A 171 7.15 -7.15 -7.72
C MET A 171 6.98 -7.92 -6.41
N ALA A 172 5.97 -8.79 -6.29
CA ALA A 172 5.76 -9.63 -5.12
C ALA A 172 6.98 -10.50 -4.81
N ALA A 173 7.54 -11.15 -5.83
CA ALA A 173 8.71 -12.00 -5.69
C ALA A 173 9.96 -11.20 -5.29
N ALA A 174 10.16 -10.00 -5.86
CA ALA A 174 11.23 -9.11 -5.46
C ALA A 174 11.09 -8.63 -4.00
N TRP A 175 9.87 -8.47 -3.48
CA TRP A 175 9.67 -8.12 -2.07
C TRP A 175 10.00 -9.28 -1.15
N TYR A 176 9.56 -10.52 -1.46
CA TYR A 176 9.95 -11.68 -0.66
C TYR A 176 11.47 -11.86 -0.57
N GLU A 177 12.21 -11.65 -1.67
CA GLU A 177 13.69 -11.71 -1.68
C GLU A 177 14.36 -10.64 -0.80
N ARG A 178 13.69 -9.50 -0.57
CA ARG A 178 14.21 -8.42 0.28
C ARG A 178 14.05 -8.68 1.77
N GLN A 179 13.26 -9.67 2.17
CA GLN A 179 13.15 -10.03 3.57
C GLN A 179 14.49 -10.64 4.04
N ASN A 180 14.97 -10.23 5.22
CA ASN A 180 16.25 -10.67 5.78
C ASN A 180 16.36 -12.20 6.02
N ASP A 181 15.27 -12.94 5.84
CA ASP A 181 15.22 -14.39 5.94
C ASP A 181 15.05 -15.02 4.55
N SER A 182 16.18 -15.29 3.89
CA SER A 182 16.20 -15.89 2.55
C SER A 182 15.66 -17.33 2.53
N ALA A 183 15.62 -18.03 3.67
CA ALA A 183 15.03 -19.36 3.76
C ALA A 183 13.50 -19.28 3.76
N VAL A 184 12.92 -18.35 4.52
CA VAL A 184 11.47 -18.08 4.50
C VAL A 184 11.04 -17.59 3.11
N ALA A 185 11.81 -16.70 2.50
CA ALA A 185 11.54 -16.24 1.13
C ALA A 185 11.51 -17.42 0.14
N LEU A 186 12.48 -18.33 0.22
CA LEU A 186 12.57 -19.51 -0.64
C LEU A 186 11.35 -20.42 -0.49
N ASP A 187 10.90 -20.68 0.75
CA ASP A 187 9.71 -21.52 1.00
C ASP A 187 8.44 -20.87 0.44
N VAL A 188 8.29 -19.56 0.58
CA VAL A 188 7.18 -18.82 -0.02
C VAL A 188 7.21 -18.93 -1.55
N LEU A 189 8.36 -18.69 -2.19
CA LEU A 189 8.47 -18.77 -3.65
C LEU A 189 8.20 -20.19 -4.16
N ARG A 190 8.66 -21.23 -3.45
CA ARG A 190 8.37 -22.64 -3.78
C ARG A 190 6.88 -22.95 -3.69
N ASN A 191 6.21 -22.48 -2.64
CA ASN A 191 4.76 -22.64 -2.49
C ASN A 191 3.99 -21.91 -3.60
N MET A 192 4.39 -20.68 -3.93
CA MET A 192 3.80 -19.93 -5.06
C MET A 192 4.02 -20.66 -6.39
N HIS A 193 5.20 -21.22 -6.61
CA HIS A 193 5.52 -21.96 -7.84
C HIS A 193 4.63 -23.21 -7.96
N ALA A 194 4.44 -23.94 -6.85
CA ALA A 194 3.62 -25.14 -6.80
C ALA A 194 2.13 -24.85 -7.04
N GLN A 195 1.63 -23.70 -6.59
CA GLN A 195 0.22 -23.31 -6.70
C GLN A 195 -0.11 -22.56 -8.00
N SER A 196 0.89 -21.97 -8.67
CA SER A 196 0.67 -21.19 -9.88
C SER A 196 0.29 -22.04 -11.08
N THR A 197 -0.78 -21.65 -11.77
CA THR A 197 -1.19 -22.21 -13.06
C THR A 197 -0.61 -21.43 -14.25
N ASP A 198 -0.07 -20.24 -14.00
CA ASP A 198 0.54 -19.37 -15.01
C ASP A 198 1.97 -19.85 -15.30
N LYS A 199 2.21 -20.27 -16.55
CA LYS A 199 3.48 -20.85 -17.00
C LYS A 199 4.62 -19.84 -16.96
N ASP A 200 4.38 -18.61 -17.40
CA ASP A 200 5.41 -17.57 -17.46
C ASP A 200 5.78 -17.14 -16.04
N PHE A 201 4.78 -17.03 -15.16
CA PHE A 201 5.04 -16.76 -13.76
C PHE A 201 5.81 -17.91 -13.08
N ARG A 202 5.48 -19.16 -13.39
CA ARG A 202 6.25 -20.30 -12.87
C ARG A 202 7.71 -20.27 -13.31
N GLN A 203 7.98 -19.93 -14.57
CA GLN A 203 9.37 -19.80 -15.04
C GLN A 203 10.12 -18.70 -14.30
N LEU A 204 9.48 -17.55 -14.08
CA LEU A 204 10.05 -16.47 -13.26
C LEU A 204 10.34 -16.93 -11.83
N LEU A 205 9.39 -17.62 -11.19
CA LEU A 205 9.57 -18.15 -9.84
C LEU A 205 10.70 -19.19 -9.79
N GLN A 206 10.83 -20.04 -10.79
CA GLN A 206 11.91 -21.02 -10.87
C GLN A 206 13.28 -20.33 -10.95
N ALA A 207 13.42 -19.28 -11.75
CA ALA A 207 14.64 -18.48 -11.82
C ALA A 207 14.99 -17.83 -10.46
N ARG A 208 13.99 -17.29 -9.76
CA ARG A 208 14.16 -16.68 -8.42
C ARG A 208 14.49 -17.71 -7.34
N ILE A 209 13.86 -18.88 -7.36
CA ILE A 209 14.16 -20.03 -6.49
C ILE A 209 15.62 -20.44 -6.67
N ALA A 210 16.07 -20.65 -7.91
CA ALA A 210 17.44 -21.04 -8.20
C ALA A 210 18.47 -19.99 -7.73
N ARG A 211 18.17 -18.70 -7.94
CA ARG A 211 18.96 -17.58 -7.41
C ARG A 211 19.07 -17.63 -5.88
N LEU A 212 17.96 -17.82 -5.16
CA LEU A 212 17.98 -17.88 -3.69
C LEU A 212 18.67 -19.14 -3.16
N GLU A 213 18.51 -20.29 -3.81
CA GLU A 213 19.25 -21.52 -3.50
C GLU A 213 20.76 -21.31 -3.67
N GLY A 214 21.16 -20.65 -4.75
CA GLY A 214 22.55 -20.25 -4.99
C GLY A 214 23.09 -19.32 -3.89
N LEU A 215 22.32 -18.29 -3.52
CA LEU A 215 22.68 -17.37 -2.44
C LEU A 215 22.88 -18.09 -1.10
N LEU A 216 21.96 -19.00 -0.74
CA LEU A 216 22.05 -19.78 0.50
C LEU A 216 23.27 -20.71 0.50
N ALA A 217 23.56 -21.37 -0.63
CA ALA A 217 24.75 -22.20 -0.77
C ALA A 217 26.03 -21.37 -0.62
N LEU A 218 26.10 -20.18 -1.23
CA LEU A 218 27.23 -19.27 -1.09
C LEU A 218 27.39 -18.74 0.34
N ARG A 219 26.29 -18.43 1.04
CA ARG A 219 26.32 -18.04 2.45
C ARG A 219 26.87 -19.16 3.34
N ALA A 220 26.44 -20.39 3.13
CA ALA A 220 26.95 -21.55 3.86
C ALA A 220 28.46 -21.76 3.60
N ALA A 221 28.88 -21.65 2.34
CA ALA A 221 30.29 -21.76 1.97
C ALA A 221 31.15 -20.63 2.57
N LEU A 222 30.66 -19.39 2.56
CA LEU A 222 31.35 -18.24 3.16
C LEU A 222 31.46 -18.37 4.69
N ALA A 223 30.42 -18.86 5.36
CA ALA A 223 30.44 -19.11 6.79
C ALA A 223 31.49 -20.17 7.16
N ASP A 224 31.54 -21.29 6.44
CA ASP A 224 32.53 -22.35 6.63
C ASP A 224 33.95 -21.85 6.31
N TYR A 225 34.13 -21.12 5.21
CA TYR A 225 35.41 -20.50 4.86
C TYR A 225 35.94 -19.60 5.98
N ARG A 226 35.09 -18.72 6.51
CA ARG A 226 35.43 -17.83 7.63
C ARG A 226 35.81 -18.60 8.89
N GLN A 227 35.11 -19.68 9.19
CA GLN A 227 35.43 -20.53 10.33
C GLN A 227 36.83 -21.15 10.19
N GLN A 228 37.20 -21.56 8.98
CA GLN A 228 38.51 -22.16 8.71
C GLN A 228 39.64 -21.14 8.56
N HIS A 229 39.35 -19.88 8.18
CA HIS A 229 40.33 -18.83 7.90
C HIS A 229 40.32 -17.67 8.90
N GLN A 230 39.93 -17.94 10.16
CA GLN A 230 39.96 -16.96 11.25
C GLN A 230 39.18 -15.67 10.92
N GLY A 231 38.03 -15.81 10.27
CA GLY A 231 37.14 -14.69 9.93
C GLY A 231 37.55 -13.87 8.70
N LYS A 232 38.63 -14.24 7.99
CA LYS A 232 39.04 -13.56 6.76
C LYS A 232 38.03 -13.79 5.63
N LEU A 233 37.88 -12.77 4.78
CA LEU A 233 37.13 -12.87 3.53
C LEU A 233 37.99 -13.50 2.42
N PRO A 234 37.40 -14.28 1.50
CA PRO A 234 38.09 -14.77 0.32
C PRO A 234 38.49 -13.60 -0.58
N THR A 235 39.58 -13.75 -1.34
CA THR A 235 40.01 -12.72 -2.32
C THR A 235 39.31 -12.85 -3.66
N ALA A 236 38.72 -14.02 -3.93
CA ALA A 236 37.95 -14.33 -5.14
C ALA A 236 36.81 -15.30 -4.77
N TRP A 237 35.64 -15.14 -5.39
CA TRP A 237 34.45 -15.92 -5.01
C TRP A 237 34.58 -17.41 -5.32
N GLU A 238 35.38 -17.74 -6.34
CA GLU A 238 35.72 -19.10 -6.72
C GLU A 238 36.46 -19.86 -5.60
N GLN A 239 37.08 -19.15 -4.65
CA GLN A 239 37.72 -19.77 -3.48
C GLN A 239 36.73 -20.36 -2.49
N LEU A 240 35.44 -20.02 -2.59
CA LEU A 240 34.39 -20.65 -1.78
C LEU A 240 34.07 -22.07 -2.25
N ILE A 241 34.50 -22.47 -3.45
CA ILE A 241 34.34 -23.85 -3.94
C ILE A 241 35.14 -24.79 -3.04
N GLY A 242 34.48 -25.83 -2.55
CA GLY A 242 35.02 -26.79 -1.58
C GLY A 242 34.64 -26.52 -0.12
N TYR A 243 34.04 -25.36 0.18
CA TYR A 243 33.55 -25.01 1.53
C TYR A 243 32.02 -25.14 1.59
N GLY A 244 31.47 -25.51 2.75
CA GLY A 244 30.02 -25.61 2.97
C GLY A 244 29.29 -26.55 2.00
N GLY A 245 30.01 -27.50 1.37
CA GLY A 245 29.47 -28.40 0.35
C GLY A 245 29.33 -27.81 -1.06
N LEU A 246 29.86 -26.60 -1.30
CA LEU A 246 29.78 -25.93 -2.60
C LEU A 246 30.72 -26.59 -3.62
N THR A 247 30.19 -27.18 -4.68
CA THR A 247 30.97 -27.85 -5.73
C THR A 247 31.21 -26.99 -6.97
N VAL A 248 30.30 -26.07 -7.25
CA VAL A 248 30.34 -25.14 -8.38
C VAL A 248 29.82 -23.79 -7.92
N PHE A 249 30.35 -22.71 -8.51
CA PHE A 249 29.82 -21.38 -8.24
C PHE A 249 28.40 -21.26 -8.85
N PRO A 250 27.36 -20.93 -8.07
CA PRO A 250 25.99 -20.87 -8.60
C PRO A 250 25.84 -19.72 -9.59
N GLU A 251 25.22 -19.99 -10.74
CA GLU A 251 24.81 -18.95 -11.67
C GLU A 251 23.56 -18.23 -11.13
N ASP A 252 23.42 -16.94 -11.44
CA ASP A 252 22.18 -16.20 -11.23
C ASP A 252 21.39 -16.14 -12.56
N PRO A 253 20.29 -16.89 -12.72
CA PRO A 253 19.51 -16.91 -13.96
C PRO A 253 18.91 -15.56 -14.35
N LEU A 254 18.83 -14.63 -13.39
CA LEU A 254 18.28 -13.29 -13.56
C LEU A 254 19.36 -12.21 -13.74
N GLY A 255 20.65 -12.59 -13.69
CA GLY A 255 21.78 -11.75 -14.14
C GLY A 255 22.18 -10.57 -13.26
N ALA A 256 21.67 -10.44 -12.03
CA ALA A 256 22.16 -9.45 -11.09
C ALA A 256 23.50 -9.88 -10.48
N GLY A 257 23.65 -11.17 -10.18
CA GLY A 257 24.79 -11.74 -9.49
C GLY A 257 24.72 -11.55 -7.97
N TYR A 258 25.83 -11.84 -7.28
CA TYR A 258 25.92 -11.82 -5.82
C TYR A 258 27.00 -10.83 -5.35
N THR A 259 26.76 -10.15 -4.24
CA THR A 259 27.66 -9.13 -3.66
C THR A 259 27.68 -9.22 -2.13
N LEU A 260 28.62 -8.53 -1.47
CA LEU A 260 28.59 -8.33 -0.03
C LEU A 260 27.87 -7.02 0.34
N ASP A 261 27.08 -7.06 1.41
CA ASP A 261 26.58 -5.87 2.06
C ASP A 261 27.65 -5.24 2.99
N ALA A 262 27.29 -4.12 3.63
CA ALA A 262 28.18 -3.39 4.53
C ALA A 262 28.56 -4.20 5.79
N SER A 263 27.76 -5.18 6.18
CA SER A 263 28.06 -6.13 7.27
C SER A 263 28.94 -7.32 6.82
N GLY A 264 29.26 -7.39 5.52
CA GLY A 264 29.98 -8.51 4.95
C GLY A 264 29.11 -9.76 4.80
N GLU A 265 27.80 -9.65 4.75
CA GLU A 265 26.92 -10.77 4.38
C GLU A 265 26.70 -10.79 2.87
N LEU A 266 26.63 -12.00 2.30
CA LEU A 266 26.29 -12.17 0.89
C LEU A 266 24.83 -11.81 0.66
N GLN A 267 24.57 -11.00 -0.36
CA GLN A 267 23.26 -10.58 -0.84
C GLN A 267 23.22 -10.68 -2.37
N VAL A 268 22.03 -10.61 -2.96
CA VAL A 268 21.89 -10.43 -4.41
C VAL A 268 22.34 -9.00 -4.77
N ALA A 269 23.00 -8.79 -5.90
CA ALA A 269 23.57 -7.49 -6.26
C ALA A 269 22.53 -6.38 -6.50
N ASP A 270 21.31 -6.74 -6.89
CA ASP A 270 20.17 -5.82 -7.04
C ASP A 270 19.39 -5.61 -5.72
N HIS A 271 19.87 -6.18 -4.61
CA HIS A 271 19.30 -5.97 -3.29
C HIS A 271 19.54 -4.53 -2.82
N ILE A 272 18.46 -3.79 -2.55
CA ILE A 272 18.53 -2.45 -1.97
C ILE A 272 18.64 -2.61 -0.45
N ASP A 273 19.81 -2.30 0.12
CA ASP A 273 20.03 -2.28 1.57
C ASP A 273 19.23 -1.11 2.18
N ILE A 274 18.08 -1.44 2.78
CA ILE A 274 17.15 -0.45 3.34
C ILE A 274 17.80 0.30 4.52
N ARG A 275 18.83 -0.26 5.15
CA ARG A 275 19.57 0.37 6.26
C ARG A 275 20.41 1.57 5.85
N LYS A 276 20.68 1.77 4.55
CA LYS A 276 21.44 2.92 4.03
C LYS A 276 20.60 4.20 3.84
N GLN A 277 19.30 4.16 4.14
CA GLN A 277 18.41 5.33 4.00
C GLN A 277 18.13 6.06 5.33
N GLU A 278 18.85 5.69 6.40
CA GLU A 278 18.96 6.48 7.64
C GLU A 278 20.24 7.35 7.61
#